data_AF-A0AAJ1I1D7-F1
#
_entry.id   AF-A0AAJ1I1D7-F1
#
_cell.length_a   1.000
_cell.length_b   1.000
_cell.length_c   1.000
_cell.angle_alpha   90.00
_cell.angle_beta   90.00
_cell.angle_gamma   90.00
#
_symmetry.space_group_name_H-M   'P 1'
#
loop_
_entity.id
_entity.type
_entity.pdbx_description
1 polymer ?
#
loop_
_entity_poly.entity_id
_entity_poly.type
_entity_poly.pdbx_seq_one_letter_code
_entity_poly.pdbx_strand_id
1 'polypeptide(L)'
;MSTLSTNELLGAVALQTALQYAPDRRLPLSKAFLVLPLLFDRSIRKILKDQRSAIVSCKDLILSHPEAFTTVSARFSDLSLTSLNTILLACEMGMTQLVNSEIVLEKVFFDDNKPARVGKTASDIMGAGPHLATLLREPAVDLYQTFRIAL
;
A
#
# COMPACT_ATOMS: atom_id res chain seq x y z
N MET A 1 7.46 16.56 7.08
CA MET A 1 6.22 16.00 6.48
C MET A 1 5.04 16.71 7.13
N SER A 2 4.02 17.16 6.39
CA SER A 2 2.83 17.74 7.02
C SER A 2 1.96 16.62 7.57
N THR A 3 1.57 16.70 8.84
CA THR A 3 0.77 15.72 9.58
C THR A 3 -0.57 15.39 8.92
N LEU A 4 -1.08 16.27 8.06
CA LEU A 4 -2.33 16.06 7.31
C LEU A 4 -2.19 15.09 6.11
N SER A 5 -0.97 14.81 5.64
CA SER A 5 -0.74 13.98 4.43
C SER A 5 -0.57 12.49 4.69
N THR A 6 -0.34 12.10 5.94
CA THR A 6 -0.12 10.71 6.37
C THR A 6 -1.03 10.41 7.56
N ASN A 7 -2.29 10.09 7.26
CA ASN A 7 -3.32 9.82 8.26
C ASN A 7 -4.05 8.51 7.92
N GLU A 8 -4.79 7.99 8.89
CA GLU A 8 -5.49 6.72 8.81
C GLU A 8 -6.60 6.69 7.76
N LEU A 9 -7.21 7.83 7.42
CA LEU A 9 -8.25 7.88 6.38
C LEU A 9 -7.63 7.70 4.98
N LEU A 10 -6.53 8.39 4.69
CA LEU A 10 -5.75 8.14 3.47
C LEU A 10 -5.13 6.74 3.50
N GLY A 11 -4.77 6.25 4.69
CA GLY A 11 -4.34 4.88 4.91
C GLY A 11 -5.43 3.88 4.52
N ALA A 12 -6.69 4.14 4.87
CA ALA A 12 -7.83 3.29 4.56
C ALA A 12 -8.05 3.23 3.03
N VAL A 13 -7.93 4.35 2.33
CA VAL A 13 -7.92 4.36 0.85
C VAL A 13 -6.80 3.49 0.31
N ALA A 14 -5.58 3.62 0.85
CA ALA A 14 -4.42 2.84 0.42
C ALA A 14 -4.58 1.34 0.66
N LEU A 15 -5.07 0.95 1.86
CA LEU A 15 -5.33 -0.43 2.23
C LEU A 15 -6.44 -1.04 1.36
N GLN A 16 -7.55 -0.34 1.18
CA GLN A 16 -8.64 -0.77 0.31
C GLN A 16 -8.14 -0.96 -1.12
N THR A 17 -7.37 0.00 -1.64
CA THR A 17 -6.75 -0.08 -2.97
C THR A 17 -5.90 -1.34 -3.09
N ALA A 18 -4.99 -1.59 -2.13
CA ALA A 18 -4.14 -2.77 -2.17
C ALA A 18 -4.96 -4.07 -2.19
N LEU A 19 -6.00 -4.16 -1.34
CA LEU A 19 -6.86 -5.33 -1.26
C LEU A 19 -7.74 -5.51 -2.50
N GLN A 20 -8.26 -4.44 -3.10
CA GLN A 20 -9.12 -4.53 -4.29
C GLN A 20 -8.43 -5.22 -5.47
N TYR A 21 -7.11 -5.00 -5.62
CA TYR A 21 -6.29 -5.58 -6.68
C TYR A 21 -5.55 -6.86 -6.25
N ALA A 22 -5.57 -7.20 -4.96
CA ALA A 22 -4.97 -8.43 -4.45
C ALA A 22 -5.80 -9.68 -4.83
N PRO A 23 -5.16 -10.84 -5.02
CA PRO A 23 -5.86 -12.12 -5.19
C PRO A 23 -6.85 -12.36 -4.06
N ASP A 24 -8.06 -12.82 -4.41
CA ASP A 24 -9.18 -13.08 -3.48
C ASP A 24 -9.56 -11.90 -2.57
N ARG A 25 -9.08 -10.70 -2.90
CA ARG A 25 -9.18 -9.48 -2.08
C ARG A 25 -8.62 -9.63 -0.68
N ARG A 26 -7.52 -10.38 -0.58
CA ARG A 26 -6.89 -10.78 0.68
C ARG A 26 -5.41 -10.45 0.68
N LEU A 27 -4.90 -10.10 1.85
CA LEU A 27 -3.48 -9.80 2.03
C LEU A 27 -3.00 -10.27 3.41
N PRO A 28 -1.92 -11.06 3.51
CA PRO A 28 -1.28 -11.36 4.78
C PRO A 28 -0.96 -10.09 5.57
N LEU A 29 -1.13 -10.13 6.88
CA LEU A 29 -0.94 -8.97 7.75
C LEU A 29 0.44 -8.33 7.55
N SER A 30 1.50 -9.13 7.42
CA SER A 30 2.86 -8.64 7.13
C SER A 30 2.91 -7.79 5.85
N LYS A 31 2.26 -8.22 4.77
CA LYS A 31 2.21 -7.43 3.54
C LYS A 31 1.33 -6.20 3.65
N ALA A 32 0.29 -6.22 4.49
CA ALA A 32 -0.54 -5.04 4.76
C ALA A 32 0.29 -3.88 5.37
N PHE A 33 1.27 -4.17 6.22
CA PHE A 33 2.19 -3.16 6.77
C PHE A 33 3.11 -2.51 5.72
N LEU A 34 3.28 -3.12 4.54
CA LEU A 34 4.06 -2.52 3.45
C LEU A 34 3.25 -1.51 2.63
N VAL A 35 1.91 -1.50 2.74
CA VAL A 35 1.04 -0.66 1.90
C VAL A 35 1.32 0.82 2.11
N LEU A 36 1.36 1.28 3.36
CA LEU A 36 1.53 2.71 3.67
C LEU A 36 2.95 3.20 3.34
N PRO A 37 4.04 2.51 3.74
CA PRO A 37 5.40 2.90 3.37
C PRO A 37 5.61 3.09 1.86
N LEU A 38 4.96 2.25 1.05
CA LEU A 38 5.04 2.32 -0.41
C LEU A 38 4.13 3.40 -1.00
N LEU A 39 2.87 3.49 -0.55
CA LEU A 39 1.88 4.39 -1.17
C LEU A 39 1.91 5.81 -0.62
N PHE A 40 2.46 6.07 0.57
CA PHE A 40 2.59 7.44 1.09
C PHE A 40 3.84 8.14 0.53
N ASP A 41 4.88 7.39 0.17
CA ASP A 41 6.01 7.97 -0.55
C ASP A 41 5.60 8.43 -1.96
N ARG A 42 5.78 9.71 -2.24
CA ARG A 42 5.37 10.30 -3.52
C ARG A 42 6.17 9.78 -4.71
N SER A 43 7.46 9.50 -4.51
CA SER A 43 8.35 9.00 -5.56
C SER A 43 7.96 7.58 -5.94
N ILE A 44 7.79 6.70 -4.95
CA ILE A 44 7.32 5.33 -5.16
C ILE A 44 5.93 5.33 -5.79
N ARG A 45 4.97 6.07 -5.21
CA ARG A 45 3.61 6.16 -5.75
C ARG A 45 3.58 6.66 -7.20
N LYS A 46 4.44 7.59 -7.58
CA LYS A 46 4.53 8.07 -8.97
C LYS A 46 4.97 6.97 -9.93
N ILE A 47 5.95 6.15 -9.53
CA ILE A 47 6.42 5.00 -10.30
C ILE A 47 5.30 3.97 -10.43
N LEU A 48 4.67 3.59 -9.31
CA LEU A 48 3.59 2.59 -9.30
C LEU A 48 2.34 3.05 -10.06
N LYS A 49 2.07 4.35 -10.15
CA LYS A 49 0.92 4.87 -10.93
C LYS A 49 1.19 4.91 -12.44
N ASP A 50 2.45 4.83 -12.88
CA ASP A 50 2.78 4.95 -14.31
C ASP A 50 2.41 3.67 -15.06
N GLN A 51 1.39 3.75 -15.91
CA GLN A 51 0.91 2.64 -16.74
C GLN A 51 1.93 2.16 -17.77
N ARG A 52 2.98 2.95 -18.06
CA ARG A 52 4.08 2.55 -18.95
C ARG A 52 5.13 1.71 -18.24
N SER A 53 5.10 1.66 -16.91
CA SER A 53 6.05 0.89 -16.13
C SER A 53 5.68 -0.60 -16.19
N ALA A 54 6.52 -1.41 -16.83
CA ALA A 54 6.41 -2.86 -16.77
C ALA A 54 7.00 -3.34 -15.44
N ILE A 55 6.17 -3.42 -14.39
CA ILE A 55 6.62 -3.95 -13.09
C ILE A 55 6.62 -5.47 -13.15
N VAL A 56 7.82 -6.04 -13.30
CA VAL A 56 8.04 -7.49 -13.33
C VAL A 56 8.32 -8.03 -11.93
N SER A 57 9.18 -7.35 -11.16
CA SER A 57 9.50 -7.70 -9.78
C SER A 57 9.90 -6.47 -8.96
N CYS A 58 9.87 -6.61 -7.64
CA CYS A 58 10.33 -5.64 -6.66
C CYS A 58 11.82 -5.34 -6.85
N LYS A 59 12.65 -6.36 -7.11
CA LYS A 59 14.08 -6.21 -7.35
C LYS A 59 14.35 -5.37 -8.60
N ASP A 60 13.67 -5.66 -9.71
CA ASP A 60 13.83 -4.88 -10.96
C ASP A 60 13.41 -3.42 -10.76
N LEU A 61 12.36 -3.20 -9.97
CA LEU A 61 11.86 -1.86 -9.65
C LEU A 61 12.88 -1.05 -8.85
N ILE A 62 13.52 -1.67 -7.85
CA ILE A 62 14.57 -1.04 -7.05
C ILE A 62 15.82 -0.79 -7.91
N LEU A 63 16.22 -1.72 -8.76
CA LEU A 63 17.38 -1.53 -9.65
C LEU A 63 17.15 -0.38 -10.64
N SER A 64 15.92 -0.23 -11.13
CA SER A 64 15.55 0.83 -12.09
C SER A 64 15.37 2.20 -11.43
N HIS A 65 14.97 2.24 -10.15
CA HIS A 65 14.68 3.49 -9.43
C HIS A 65 15.25 3.48 -8.00
N PRO A 66 16.55 3.26 -7.80
CA PRO A 66 17.13 2.97 -6.49
C PRO A 66 16.86 4.07 -5.47
N GLU A 67 16.98 5.33 -5.89
CA GLU A 67 16.75 6.52 -5.04
C GLU A 67 15.36 6.53 -4.41
N ALA A 68 14.33 6.09 -5.14
CA ALA A 68 12.95 6.09 -4.66
C ALA A 68 12.72 5.10 -3.51
N PHE A 69 13.49 4.02 -3.45
CA PHE A 69 13.29 2.93 -2.47
C PHE A 69 14.25 2.98 -1.28
N THR A 70 15.24 3.90 -1.28
CA THR A 70 16.23 4.03 -0.19
C THR A 70 15.62 4.27 1.19
N THR A 71 14.42 4.89 1.26
CA THR A 71 13.79 5.29 2.53
C THR A 71 12.72 4.32 3.03
N VAL A 72 12.44 3.23 2.30
CA VAL A 72 11.32 2.32 2.63
C VAL A 72 11.48 1.72 4.02
N SER A 73 12.69 1.28 4.39
CA SER A 73 12.97 0.70 5.71
C SER A 73 12.70 1.68 6.85
N ALA A 74 13.16 2.94 6.73
CA ALA A 74 12.88 3.98 7.72
C ALA A 74 11.38 4.30 7.81
N ARG A 75 10.72 4.44 6.65
CA ARG A 75 9.26 4.69 6.58
C ARG A 75 8.43 3.56 7.14
N PHE A 76 8.86 2.32 6.99
CA PHE A 76 8.19 1.16 7.57
C PHE A 76 8.10 1.29 9.09
N SER A 77 9.22 1.62 9.74
CA SER A 77 9.27 1.86 11.18
C SER A 77 8.42 3.07 11.57
N ASP A 78 8.57 4.20 10.87
CA ASP A 78 7.86 5.45 11.16
C ASP A 78 6.33 5.33 11.01
N LEU A 79 5.87 4.53 10.04
CA LEU A 79 4.44 4.35 9.73
C LEU A 79 3.84 3.10 10.35
N SER A 80 4.58 2.36 11.19
CA SER A 80 4.10 1.13 11.82
C SER A 80 2.81 1.36 12.63
N LEU A 81 2.79 2.36 13.50
CA LEU A 81 1.60 2.74 14.28
C LEU A 81 0.45 3.22 13.40
N THR A 82 0.72 4.05 12.40
CA THR A 82 -0.31 4.52 11.46
C THR A 82 -0.88 3.37 10.64
N SER A 83 -0.07 2.39 10.26
CA SER A 83 -0.51 1.18 9.55
C SER A 83 -1.42 0.34 10.41
N LEU A 84 -1.05 0.12 11.68
CA LEU A 84 -1.88 -0.60 12.64
C LEU A 84 -3.22 0.13 12.86
N ASN A 85 -3.17 1.43 13.14
CA ASN A 85 -4.39 2.24 13.33
C ASN A 85 -5.28 2.26 12.09
N THR A 86 -4.68 2.30 10.89
CA THR A 86 -5.41 2.22 9.63
C THR A 86 -6.15 0.90 9.49
N ILE A 87 -5.48 -0.22 9.81
CA ILE A 87 -6.08 -1.56 9.76
C ILE A 87 -7.22 -1.65 10.78
N LEU A 88 -7.01 -1.16 12.01
CA LEU A 88 -8.05 -1.14 13.04
C LEU A 88 -9.25 -0.29 12.62
N LEU A 89 -9.02 0.93 12.14
CA LEU A 89 -10.07 1.81 11.63
C LEU A 89 -10.86 1.15 10.50
N ALA A 90 -10.16 0.49 9.56
CA ALA A 90 -10.78 -0.24 8.46
C ALA A 90 -11.69 -1.37 8.96
N CYS A 91 -11.26 -2.11 9.97
CA CYS A 91 -12.06 -3.16 10.61
C CYS A 91 -13.28 -2.58 11.32
N GLU A 92 -13.12 -1.53 12.13
CA GLU A 92 -14.22 -0.87 12.86
C GLU A 92 -15.26 -0.26 11.92
N MET A 93 -14.84 0.23 10.75
CA MET A 93 -15.75 0.71 9.70
C MET A 93 -16.48 -0.42 8.95
N GLY A 94 -16.14 -1.69 9.18
CA GLY A 94 -16.61 -2.83 8.40
C GLY A 94 -16.10 -2.82 6.95
N MET A 95 -15.00 -2.13 6.68
CA MET A 95 -14.32 -2.16 5.37
C MET A 95 -13.55 -3.45 5.19
N THR A 96 -12.87 -3.90 6.25
CA THR A 96 -12.04 -5.09 6.25
C THR A 96 -12.33 -6.01 7.42
N GLN A 97 -11.88 -7.25 7.34
CA GLN A 97 -11.87 -8.21 8.44
C GLN A 97 -10.49 -8.85 8.58
N LEU A 98 -10.03 -9.08 9.81
CA LEU A 98 -8.85 -9.90 10.09
C LEU A 98 -9.26 -11.37 10.26
N VAL A 99 -8.82 -12.24 9.36
CA VAL A 99 -9.11 -13.68 9.37
C VAL A 99 -7.81 -14.45 9.21
N ASN A 100 -7.45 -15.30 10.17
CA ASN A 100 -6.24 -16.15 10.12
C ASN A 100 -4.95 -15.39 9.75
N SER A 101 -4.72 -14.22 10.37
CA SER A 101 -3.57 -13.35 10.08
C SER A 101 -3.55 -12.73 8.67
N GLU A 102 -4.69 -12.71 7.99
CA GLU A 102 -4.90 -12.02 6.71
C GLU A 102 -5.96 -10.94 6.85
N ILE A 103 -5.76 -9.82 6.16
CA ILE A 103 -6.77 -8.79 5.99
C ILE A 103 -7.59 -9.12 4.75
N VAL A 104 -8.90 -9.18 4.92
CA VAL A 104 -9.88 -9.45 3.86
C VAL A 104 -10.70 -8.19 3.61
N LEU A 105 -10.93 -7.82 2.35
CA LEU A 105 -11.81 -6.71 2.01
C LEU A 105 -13.27 -7.16 1.94
N GLU A 106 -14.09 -6.66 2.86
CA GLU A 106 -15.51 -6.97 2.95
C GLU A 106 -16.35 -5.97 2.14
N LYS A 107 -15.99 -4.68 2.23
CA LYS A 107 -16.78 -3.61 1.63
C LYS A 107 -15.89 -2.55 1.00
N VAL A 108 -16.29 -2.12 -0.20
CA VAL A 108 -15.67 -1.00 -0.90
C VAL A 108 -16.38 0.30 -0.51
N PHE A 109 -15.63 1.24 0.04
CA PHE A 109 -16.05 2.60 0.36
C PHE A 109 -15.59 3.61 -0.69
N PHE A 110 -14.39 3.43 -1.25
CA PHE A 110 -13.81 4.31 -2.26
C PHE A 110 -13.87 3.65 -3.64
N ASP A 111 -14.61 4.25 -4.58
CA ASP A 111 -14.84 3.71 -5.92
C ASP A 111 -13.86 4.34 -6.94
N ASP A 112 -13.02 3.49 -7.55
CA ASP A 112 -12.04 3.85 -8.58
C ASP A 112 -12.68 4.51 -9.81
N ASN A 113 -13.96 4.22 -10.09
CA ASN A 113 -14.68 4.79 -11.24
C ASN A 113 -15.21 6.20 -10.96
N LYS A 114 -15.08 6.70 -9.73
CA LYS A 114 -15.57 8.04 -9.33
C LYS A 114 -14.46 8.85 -8.64
N PRO A 115 -13.30 9.05 -9.28
CA PRO A 115 -12.14 9.71 -8.68
C PRO A 115 -12.41 11.18 -8.31
N ALA A 116 -13.38 11.83 -8.97
CA ALA A 116 -13.80 13.19 -8.65
C ALA A 116 -14.39 13.34 -7.23
N ARG A 117 -14.76 12.23 -6.57
CA ARG A 117 -15.26 12.22 -5.19
C ARG A 117 -14.14 12.14 -4.14
N VAL A 118 -12.88 11.97 -4.55
CA VAL A 118 -11.74 11.86 -3.65
C VAL A 118 -10.68 12.92 -3.99
N GLY A 119 -9.89 13.31 -2.99
CA GLY A 119 -8.79 14.27 -3.19
C GLY A 119 -7.70 13.72 -4.12
N LYS A 120 -6.87 14.61 -4.68
CA LYS A 120 -5.81 14.24 -5.64
C LYS A 120 -4.85 13.16 -5.11
N THR A 121 -4.49 13.22 -3.83
CA THR A 121 -3.63 12.21 -3.20
C THR A 121 -4.28 10.83 -3.18
N ALA A 122 -5.57 10.74 -2.81
CA ALA A 122 -6.32 9.49 -2.80
C ALA A 122 -6.47 8.93 -4.23
N SER A 123 -6.78 9.77 -5.21
CA SER A 123 -6.83 9.36 -6.62
C SER A 123 -5.48 8.84 -7.12
N ASP A 124 -4.37 9.46 -6.71
CA ASP A 124 -3.03 8.98 -7.07
C ASP A 124 -2.66 7.66 -6.38
N ILE A 125 -3.15 7.41 -5.15
CA ILE A 125 -3.02 6.15 -4.42
C ILE A 125 -3.78 5.04 -5.16
N MET A 126 -5.05 5.29 -5.50
CA MET A 126 -5.91 4.35 -6.21
C MET A 126 -5.31 3.96 -7.57
N GLY A 127 -4.78 4.93 -8.31
CA GLY A 127 -4.10 4.68 -9.59
C GLY A 127 -2.81 3.84 -9.50
N ALA A 128 -2.19 3.74 -8.31
CA ALA A 128 -1.03 2.88 -8.09
C ALA A 128 -1.40 1.43 -7.71
N GLY A 129 -2.69 1.16 -7.47
CA GLY A 129 -3.20 -0.12 -6.97
C GLY A 129 -2.81 -1.36 -7.77
N PRO A 130 -3.01 -1.39 -9.10
CA PRO A 130 -2.70 -2.58 -9.92
C PRO A 130 -1.23 -3.00 -9.80
N HIS A 131 -0.33 -2.03 -9.87
CA HIS A 131 1.12 -2.23 -9.78
C HIS A 131 1.59 -2.58 -8.37
N LEU A 132 0.98 -1.97 -7.33
CA LEU A 132 1.22 -2.38 -5.96
C LEU A 132 0.82 -3.85 -5.76
N ALA A 133 -0.35 -4.27 -6.26
CA ALA A 133 -0.80 -5.64 -6.11
C ALA A 133 0.15 -6.63 -6.80
N THR A 134 0.68 -6.28 -7.98
CA THR A 134 1.72 -7.08 -8.64
C THR A 134 2.96 -7.24 -7.75
N LEU A 135 3.45 -6.15 -7.15
CA LEU A 135 4.60 -6.19 -6.22
C LEU A 135 4.29 -7.04 -4.98
N LEU A 136 3.11 -6.89 -4.38
CA LEU A 136 2.71 -7.62 -3.18
C LEU A 136 2.40 -9.11 -3.42
N ARG A 137 2.46 -9.60 -4.66
CA ARG A 137 2.37 -11.05 -4.93
C ARG A 137 3.62 -11.79 -4.45
N GLU A 138 4.78 -11.14 -4.45
CA GLU A 138 6.03 -11.74 -3.99
C GLU A 138 5.95 -12.19 -2.52
N PRO A 139 6.69 -13.24 -2.11
CA PRO A 139 6.72 -13.67 -0.72
C PRO A 139 7.07 -12.52 0.23
N ALA A 140 6.42 -12.46 1.39
CA ALA A 140 6.65 -11.38 2.36
C ALA A 140 8.13 -11.32 2.79
N VAL A 141 8.76 -12.48 3.02
CA VAL A 141 10.19 -12.55 3.36
C VAL A 141 11.08 -11.88 2.30
N ASP A 142 10.79 -12.11 1.02
CA ASP A 142 11.58 -11.56 -0.09
C ASP A 142 11.41 -10.03 -0.17
N LEU A 143 10.18 -9.54 0.00
CA LEU A 143 9.88 -8.11 0.03
C LEU A 143 10.62 -7.42 1.19
N TYR A 144 10.56 -7.98 2.39
CA TYR A 144 11.21 -7.40 3.57
C TYR A 144 12.73 -7.37 3.43
N GLN A 145 13.34 -8.46 2.92
CA GLN A 145 14.77 -8.49 2.63
C GLN A 145 15.15 -7.47 1.56
N THR A 146 14.37 -7.40 0.48
CA THR A 146 14.62 -6.51 -0.65
C THR A 146 14.53 -5.04 -0.25
N PHE A 147 13.57 -4.68 0.61
CA PHE A 147 13.46 -3.35 1.21
C PHE A 147 14.37 -3.09 2.41
N ARG A 148 15.18 -4.09 2.83
CA ARG A 148 16.07 -4.02 4.00
C ARG A 148 15.32 -3.63 5.29
N ILE A 149 14.13 -4.20 5.48
CA ILE A 149 13.35 -4.04 6.69
C ILE A 149 13.83 -5.10 7.69
N ALA A 150 14.33 -4.64 8.84
CA ALA A 150 14.66 -5.52 9.96
C ALA A 150 13.39 -5.79 10.77
N LEU A 151 13.19 -7.06 11.14
CA LEU A 151 12.14 -7.52 12.05
C LEU A 151 12.71 -7.72 13.45
#